data_AF-A0A5N9G1F4-F1
#
_entry.id   AF-A0A5N9G1F4-F1
#
_cell.length_a   1.000
_cell.length_b   1.000
_cell.length_c   1.000
_cell.angle_alpha   90.00
_cell.angle_beta   90.00
_cell.angle_gamma   90.00
#
_symmetry.space_group_name_H-M   'P 1'
#
loop_
_entity.id
_entity.type
_entity.pdbx_description
1 polymer ?
#
loop_
_entity_poly.entity_id
_entity_poly.type
_entity_poly.pdbx_seq_one_letter_code
_entity_poly.pdbx_strand_id
1 'polypeptide(L)'
;MAEGSWFTSGFFLNFGIVAGALASALFAREFKLRIPQTPIRYVQSIVGGVIMGYGAGLGLGCTLGAFFSAVPSLALNGWVYAVGLAVGAYLGVQWIKRFP
;
A
#
# COMPACT_ATOMS: atom_id res chain seq x y z
N MET A 1 -18.64 -11.89 -4.62
CA MET A 1 -19.56 -12.33 -5.70
C MET A 1 -18.73 -12.54 -6.95
N ALA A 2 -18.73 -13.78 -7.41
CA ALA A 2 -17.95 -14.24 -8.54
C ALA A 2 -18.78 -14.09 -9.82
N GLU A 3 -18.19 -13.48 -10.85
CA GLU A 3 -18.59 -13.62 -12.25
C GLU A 3 -17.32 -13.51 -13.10
N GLY A 4 -17.18 -14.40 -14.07
CA GLY A 4 -15.95 -14.60 -14.83
C GLY A 4 -15.52 -13.37 -15.64
N SER A 5 -14.27 -13.45 -16.10
CA SER A 5 -13.59 -12.54 -17.03
C SER A 5 -12.87 -11.40 -16.35
N TRP A 6 -11.54 -11.52 -16.28
CA TRP A 6 -10.45 -10.52 -16.43
C TRP A 6 -10.65 -9.01 -16.11
N PHE A 7 -11.86 -8.46 -16.14
CA PHE A 7 -12.24 -7.06 -15.95
C PHE A 7 -13.13 -6.87 -14.70
N THR A 8 -12.57 -7.08 -13.51
CA THR A 8 -13.24 -6.73 -12.26
C THR A 8 -13.12 -5.22 -11.97
N SER A 9 -14.02 -4.64 -11.17
CA SER A 9 -13.92 -3.25 -10.69
C SER A 9 -12.57 -2.97 -10.02
N GLY A 10 -12.00 -3.98 -9.34
CA GLY A 10 -10.65 -3.91 -8.78
C GLY A 10 -9.56 -3.68 -9.83
N PHE A 11 -9.68 -4.27 -11.03
CA PHE A 11 -8.72 -4.06 -12.12
C PHE A 11 -8.79 -2.62 -12.62
N PHE A 12 -9.99 -2.08 -12.84
CA PHE A 12 -10.17 -0.68 -13.23
C PHE A 12 -9.65 0.30 -12.18
N LEU A 13 -9.87 0.04 -10.90
CA LEU A 13 -9.34 0.86 -9.81
C LEU A 13 -7.80 0.84 -9.77
N ASN A 14 -7.18 -0.34 -9.89
CA ASN A 14 -5.72 -0.45 -9.96
C ASN A 14 -5.15 0.20 -11.22
N PHE A 15 -5.80 0.02 -12.37
CA PHE A 15 -5.37 0.66 -13.60
C PHE A 15 -5.50 2.19 -13.50
N GLY A 16 -6.61 2.68 -12.94
CA GLY A 16 -6.85 4.09 -12.68
C GLY A 16 -5.83 4.71 -11.72
N ILE A 17 -5.42 4.00 -10.65
CA ILE A 17 -4.42 4.52 -9.70
C ILE A 17 -3.04 4.63 -10.35
N VAL A 18 -2.65 3.64 -11.17
CA VAL A 18 -1.39 3.65 -11.90
C VAL A 18 -1.40 4.75 -12.98
N ALA A 19 -2.46 4.81 -13.79
CA ALA A 19 -2.60 5.83 -14.83
C ALA A 19 -2.67 7.25 -14.25
N GLY A 20 -3.41 7.45 -13.16
CA GLY A 20 -3.52 8.72 -12.46
C GLY A 20 -2.19 9.17 -11.86
N ALA A 21 -1.47 8.28 -11.18
CA ALA A 21 -0.15 8.58 -10.63
C ALA A 21 0.86 8.96 -11.72
N LEU A 22 0.83 8.26 -12.87
CA LEU A 22 1.64 8.60 -14.05
C LEU A 22 1.30 9.98 -14.60
N ALA A 23 0.01 10.28 -14.78
CA ALA A 23 -0.45 11.58 -15.29
C ALA A 23 -0.05 12.72 -14.35
N SER A 24 -0.25 12.56 -13.03
CA SER A 24 0.16 13.55 -12.02
C SER A 24 1.68 13.75 -11.99
N ALA A 25 2.47 12.69 -12.07
CA ALA A 25 3.92 12.79 -12.10
C ALA A 25 4.43 13.52 -13.36
N LEU A 26 3.75 13.33 -14.50
CA LEU A 26 4.07 14.02 -15.75
C LEU A 26 3.71 15.53 -15.68
N PHE A 27 2.55 15.85 -15.11
CA PHE A 27 2.14 17.25 -14.86
C PHE A 27 3.07 17.97 -13.88
N ALA A 28 3.54 17.27 -12.84
CA ALA A 28 4.50 17.82 -11.90
C ALA A 28 5.92 17.98 -12.49
N ARG A 29 6.21 17.43 -13.68
CA ARG A 29 7.56 17.33 -14.29
C ARG A 29 8.62 16.68 -13.37
N GLU A 30 8.19 16.00 -12.32
CA GLU A 30 9.06 15.29 -11.36
C GLU A 30 9.24 13.81 -11.73
N PHE A 31 9.05 13.46 -13.00
CA PHE A 31 9.21 12.08 -13.48
C PHE A 31 10.68 11.65 -13.40
N LYS A 32 11.11 11.22 -12.22
CA LYS A 32 12.47 10.77 -11.93
C LYS A 32 12.43 9.26 -11.73
N LEU A 33 12.89 8.51 -12.73
CA LEU A 33 13.18 7.09 -12.56
C LEU A 33 14.30 6.92 -11.52
N ARG A 34 13.93 6.78 -10.26
CA ARG A 34 14.84 6.41 -9.17
C ARG A 34 15.05 4.90 -9.21
N ILE A 35 16.06 4.48 -9.95
CA ILE A 35 16.54 3.11 -9.93
C ILE A 35 17.35 2.95 -8.63
N PRO A 36 16.98 2.04 -7.71
CA PRO A 36 17.72 1.83 -6.47
C PRO A 36 19.13 1.31 -6.81
N GLN A 37 20.15 1.97 -6.30
CA GLN A 37 21.55 1.67 -6.64
C GLN A 37 22.10 0.44 -5.88
N THR A 38 21.42 -0.02 -4.85
CA THR A 38 21.84 -1.14 -3.99
C THR A 38 20.91 -2.35 -4.12
N PRO A 39 21.46 -3.58 -4.32
CA PRO A 39 20.65 -4.80 -4.46
C PRO A 39 19.86 -5.15 -3.18
N ILE A 40 20.34 -4.71 -2.02
CA ILE A 40 19.68 -4.87 -0.72
C ILE A 40 18.30 -4.20 -0.71
N ARG A 41 18.15 -3.05 -1.38
CA ARG A 41 16.89 -2.30 -1.46
C ARG A 41 15.83 -3.06 -2.28
N TYR A 42 16.26 -3.87 -3.25
CA TYR A 42 15.37 -4.72 -4.04
C TYR A 42 14.81 -5.86 -3.19
N VAL A 43 15.68 -6.58 -2.47
CA VAL A 43 15.28 -7.65 -1.54
C VAL A 43 14.33 -7.12 -0.47
N GLN A 44 14.63 -5.94 0.08
CA GLN A 44 13.77 -5.30 1.08
C GLN A 44 12.38 -4.93 0.54
N SER A 45 12.29 -4.51 -0.72
CA SER A 45 11.01 -4.19 -1.36
C SER A 45 10.16 -5.45 -1.60
N ILE A 46 10.81 -6.56 -1.98
CA ILE A 46 10.14 -7.86 -2.12
C ILE A 46 9.64 -8.37 -0.77
N VAL A 47 10.52 -8.41 0.24
CA VAL A 47 10.16 -8.90 1.58
C VAL A 47 9.07 -8.03 2.20
N GLY A 48 9.18 -6.69 2.08
CA GLY A 48 8.15 -5.77 2.54
C GLY A 48 6.81 -5.97 1.82
N GLY A 49 6.83 -6.21 0.50
CA GLY A 49 5.63 -6.48 -0.28
C GLY A 49 4.91 -7.76 0.14
N VAL A 50 5.66 -8.85 0.40
CA VAL A 50 5.09 -10.12 0.88
C VAL A 50 4.44 -9.95 2.25
N ILE A 51 5.13 -9.28 3.18
CA ILE A 51 4.60 -9.02 4.53
C ILE A 51 3.35 -8.13 4.47
N MET A 52 3.37 -7.09 3.63
CA MET A 52 2.24 -6.18 3.44
C MET A 52 1.02 -6.91 2.86
N GLY A 53 1.24 -7.80 1.88
CA GLY A 53 0.19 -8.63 1.30
C GLY A 53 -0.42 -9.61 2.31
N TYR A 54 0.42 -10.28 3.11
CA TYR A 54 -0.03 -11.17 4.18
C TYR A 54 -0.85 -10.43 5.24
N GLY A 55 -0.39 -9.24 5.65
CA GLY A 55 -1.12 -8.37 6.58
C GLY A 55 -2.46 -7.87 6.05
N ALA A 56 -2.55 -7.54 4.76
CA ALA A 56 -3.81 -7.16 4.12
C ALA A 56 -4.82 -8.32 4.10
N GLY A 57 -4.35 -9.56 3.95
CA GLY A 57 -5.17 -10.77 4.05
C GLY A 57 -5.76 -10.96 5.45
N LEU A 58 -4.95 -10.82 6.50
CA LEU A 58 -5.40 -10.93 7.90
C LEU A 58 -6.39 -9.82 8.30
N GLY A 59 -6.21 -8.61 7.77
CA GLY A 59 -7.10 -7.48 8.02
C GLY A 59 -8.39 -7.49 7.18
N LEU A 60 -8.57 -8.46 6.27
CA LEU A 60 -9.70 -8.54 5.32
C LEU A 60 -9.99 -7.23 4.59
N GLY A 61 -8.95 -6.45 4.28
CA GLY A 61 -9.11 -5.11 3.72
C GLY A 61 -7.80 -4.48 3.26
N CYS A 62 -7.93 -3.51 2.34
CA CYS A 62 -6.83 -2.62 1.99
C CYS A 62 -6.82 -1.40 2.93
N THR A 63 -5.65 -0.80 3.10
CA THR A 63 -5.49 0.39 3.96
C THR A 63 -6.49 1.49 3.59
N LEU A 64 -6.73 1.73 2.30
CA LEU A 64 -7.73 2.69 1.82
C LEU A 64 -9.16 2.34 2.25
N GLY A 65 -9.62 1.11 2.02
CA GLY A 65 -10.99 0.70 2.33
C GLY A 65 -11.26 0.61 3.83
N ALA A 66 -10.29 0.11 4.60
CA ALA A 66 -10.36 0.02 6.05
C ALA A 66 -10.34 1.41 6.70
N PHE A 67 -9.48 2.34 6.24
CA PHE A 67 -9.48 3.71 6.75
C PHE A 67 -10.74 4.49 6.33
N PHE A 68 -11.14 4.46 5.06
CA PHE A 68 -12.31 5.22 4.59
C PHE A 68 -13.64 4.71 5.17
N SER A 69 -13.75 3.42 5.51
CA SER A 69 -14.93 2.90 6.21
C SER A 69 -14.91 3.18 7.72
N ALA A 70 -13.72 3.26 8.33
CA ALA A 70 -13.55 3.53 9.76
C ALA A 70 -13.88 4.98 10.17
N VAL A 71 -13.53 5.96 9.33
CA VAL A 71 -13.73 7.40 9.61
C VAL A 71 -15.22 7.77 9.82
N PRO A 72 -16.16 7.40 8.94
CA PRO A 72 -17.58 7.77 9.10
C PRO A 72 -18.30 6.99 10.21
N SER A 73 -17.83 5.78 10.57
CA SER A 73 -18.48 4.95 11.59
C SER A 73 -18.01 5.23 13.02
N LEU A 74 -17.05 6.14 13.22
CA LEU A 74 -16.45 6.48 14.54
C LEU A 74 -16.12 5.22 15.38
N ALA A 75 -15.71 4.14 14.72
CA ALA A 75 -15.72 2.80 15.31
C ALA A 75 -14.39 2.46 16.00
N LEU A 76 -14.45 1.84 17.18
CA LEU A 76 -13.27 1.33 17.91
C LEU A 76 -12.38 0.42 17.05
N ASN A 77 -12.98 -0.37 16.16
CA ASN A 77 -12.24 -1.26 15.26
C ASN A 77 -11.31 -0.50 14.28
N GLY A 78 -11.74 0.69 13.85
CA GLY A 78 -10.93 1.57 12.99
C GLY A 78 -9.71 2.12 13.72
N TRP A 79 -9.87 2.47 15.00
CA TRP A 79 -8.76 2.88 15.88
C TRP A 79 -7.75 1.76 16.10
N VAL A 80 -8.20 0.51 16.32
CA VAL A 80 -7.30 -0.64 16.47
C VAL A 80 -6.52 -0.90 15.18
N TYR A 81 -7.17 -0.82 14.02
CA TYR A 81 -6.50 -0.95 12.73
C TYR A 81 -5.49 0.18 12.49
N ALA A 82 -5.87 1.43 12.78
CA ALA A 82 -4.99 2.59 12.63
C ALA A 82 -3.75 2.50 13.55
N VAL A 83 -3.93 2.08 14.81
CA VAL A 83 -2.82 1.88 15.76
C VAL A 83 -1.90 0.75 15.30
N GLY A 84 -2.46 -0.40 14.89
CA GLY A 84 -1.67 -1.53 14.40
C GLY A 84 -0.85 -1.16 13.16
N LEU A 85 -1.44 -0.42 12.23
CA LEU A 85 -0.79 0.05 11.02
C LEU A 85 0.27 1.12 11.33
N ALA A 86 -0.01 2.05 12.24
CA ALA A 86 0.95 3.06 12.69
C ALA A 86 2.18 2.44 13.38
N VAL A 87 1.97 1.49 14.29
CA VAL A 87 3.07 0.78 14.98
C VAL A 87 3.87 -0.06 13.99
N GLY A 88 3.21 -0.80 13.10
CA GLY A 88 3.88 -1.60 12.07
C GLY A 88 4.71 -0.75 11.11
N ALA A 89 4.17 0.39 10.65
CA ALA A 89 4.89 1.32 9.78
C ALA A 89 6.08 1.96 10.51
N TYR A 90 5.92 2.33 11.79
CA TYR A 90 7.00 2.90 12.59
C TYR A 90 8.16 1.90 12.76
N LEU A 91 7.86 0.66 13.15
CA LEU A 91 8.86 -0.39 13.29
C LEU A 91 9.56 -0.70 11.96
N GLY A 92 8.81 -0.78 10.85
CA GLY A 92 9.38 -1.00 9.51
C GLY A 92 10.35 0.10 9.09
N VAL A 93 10.03 1.38 9.34
CA VAL A 93 10.92 2.51 9.06
C VAL A 93 12.14 2.51 9.97
N GLN A 94 12.01 2.15 11.25
CA GLN A 94 13.17 2.04 12.14
C GLN A 94 14.12 0.92 11.69
N TRP A 95 13.58 -0.23 11.28
CA TRP A 95 14.38 -1.33 10.73
C TRP A 95 15.09 -0.96 9.42
N ILE A 96 14.41 -0.24 8.50
CA ILE A 96 15.02 0.25 7.25
C ILE A 96 16.19 1.20 7.52
N LYS A 97 16.06 2.07 8.53
CA LYS A 97 17.09 3.07 8.86
C LYS A 97 18.30 2.45 9.58
N ARG A 98 18.11 1.33 10.25
CA ARG A 98 19.17 0.65 11.02
C ARG A 98 20.10 -0.18 10.12
N PHE A 99 19.59 -0.72 9.02
CA PHE A 99 20.36 -1.49 8.04
C PHE A 99 20.45 -0.72 6.70
N PRO A 100 21.51 0.08 6.49
CA PRO A 100 21.81 0.71 5.19
C PRO A 100 22.28 -0.30 4.14
#